data_AF-A0A501PLB4-F1
#
_entry.id   AF-A0A501PLB4-F1
#
_cell.length_a   1.000
_cell.length_b   1.000
_cell.length_c   1.000
_cell.angle_alpha   90.00
_cell.angle_beta   90.00
_cell.angle_gamma   90.00
#
_symmetry.space_group_name_H-M   'P 1'
#
loop_
_entity.id
_entity.type
_entity.pdbx_description
1 polymer ?
#
loop_
_entity_poly.entity_id
_entity_poly.type
_entity_poly.pdbx_seq_one_letter_code
_entity_poly.pdbx_strand_id
1 'polypeptide(L)'
;MNNSRQNISDNLERFSGISLIIGGARSGKSRFGEQLALALDNRPTYLATAESRDEEMRDRIAKHQNDRGTHWITIEEPLAIAEQLKGQETVLIDCLTLWLNNLMEHQLDIDDETEKLVEVLQHHRGNAIMISNEVGLGIVPDNALARSFRDQAGRLNQHIAQAADHVFYMAAGLPMVLKRDGRPTWGEGL
;
A
#
# COMPACT_ATOMS: atom_id res chain seq x y z
N MET A 1 7.98 21.17 21.35
CA MET A 1 8.05 19.97 20.49
C MET A 1 6.69 19.27 20.29
N ASN A 2 5.61 19.60 21.04
CA ASN A 2 4.27 19.01 20.84
C ASN A 2 3.48 19.57 19.65
N ASN A 3 3.56 20.88 19.34
CA ASN A 3 2.78 21.46 18.22
C ASN A 3 3.11 20.86 16.85
N SER A 4 4.36 20.42 16.62
CA SER A 4 4.79 19.91 15.32
C SER A 4 4.25 18.50 15.02
N ARG A 5 4.08 17.64 16.04
CA ARG A 5 3.52 16.29 15.87
C ARG A 5 2.01 16.32 15.75
N GLN A 6 1.34 17.15 16.55
CA GLN A 6 -0.10 17.39 16.46
C GLN A 6 -0.49 17.95 15.09
N ASN A 7 0.26 18.94 14.59
CA ASN A 7 0.01 19.50 13.25
C ASN A 7 0.22 18.48 12.11
N ILE A 8 1.04 17.44 12.31
CA ILE A 8 1.24 16.39 11.30
C ILE A 8 0.08 15.39 11.34
N SER A 9 -0.39 14.97 12.52
CA SER A 9 -1.55 14.08 12.65
C SER A 9 -2.81 14.72 12.06
N ASP A 10 -3.10 15.98 12.40
CA ASP A 10 -4.29 16.70 11.91
C ASP A 10 -4.25 16.88 10.37
N ASN A 11 -3.05 16.93 9.80
CA ASN A 11 -2.83 17.00 8.35
C ASN A 11 -2.88 15.62 7.66
N LEU A 12 -2.83 14.52 8.41
CA LEU A 12 -2.93 13.17 7.87
C LEU A 12 -4.36 12.63 7.94
N GLU A 13 -5.12 13.00 8.96
CA GLU A 13 -6.53 12.62 9.13
C GLU A 13 -7.42 13.00 7.92
N ARG A 14 -7.05 14.05 7.19
CA ARG A 14 -7.73 14.46 5.94
C ARG A 14 -7.57 13.49 4.77
N PHE A 15 -6.77 12.44 4.92
CA PHE A 15 -6.53 11.41 3.91
C PHE A 15 -7.19 10.07 4.32
N SER A 16 -8.37 10.16 4.95
CA SER A 16 -9.22 9.01 5.24
C SER A 16 -9.80 8.39 3.96
N GLY A 17 -10.27 7.14 4.07
CA GLY A 17 -10.71 6.35 2.93
C GLY A 17 -9.57 5.53 2.32
N ILE A 18 -9.53 5.44 0.99
CA ILE A 18 -8.63 4.53 0.28
C ILE A 18 -7.40 5.30 -0.20
N SER A 19 -6.22 4.88 0.24
CA SER A 19 -4.92 5.49 -0.08
C SER A 19 -4.00 4.50 -0.78
N LEU A 20 -3.45 4.87 -1.93
CA LEU A 20 -2.34 4.16 -2.57
C LEU A 20 -1.04 4.96 -2.39
N ILE A 21 0.01 4.32 -1.88
CA ILE A 21 1.33 4.91 -1.70
C ILE A 21 2.33 4.13 -2.55
N ILE A 22 2.78 4.76 -3.63
CA ILE A 22 3.79 4.21 -4.55
C ILE A 22 5.14 4.90 -4.37
N GLY A 23 6.21 4.23 -4.81
CA GLY A 23 7.54 4.82 -4.91
C GLY A 23 8.64 3.77 -4.99
N GLY A 24 9.87 4.23 -5.17
CA GLY A 24 11.03 3.33 -5.27
C GLY A 24 11.34 2.55 -3.99
N ALA A 25 12.34 1.67 -4.08
CA ALA A 25 12.93 1.04 -2.91
C ALA A 25 13.51 2.12 -1.97
N ARG A 26 13.29 1.95 -0.66
CA ARG A 26 13.80 2.86 0.40
C ARG A 26 13.35 4.33 0.24
N SER A 27 12.23 4.58 -0.44
CA SER A 27 11.67 5.93 -0.62
C SER A 27 10.94 6.50 0.62
N GLY A 28 10.73 5.69 1.67
CA GLY A 28 10.00 6.08 2.87
C GLY A 28 8.51 5.72 2.88
N LYS A 29 8.01 5.01 1.85
CA LYS A 29 6.58 4.65 1.73
C LYS A 29 5.97 3.87 2.90
N SER A 30 6.62 2.81 3.40
CA SER A 30 6.09 2.05 4.53
C SER A 30 5.95 2.92 5.78
N ARG A 31 6.97 3.75 6.09
CA ARG A 31 6.93 4.69 7.21
C ARG A 31 5.79 5.71 7.06
N PHE A 32 5.59 6.24 5.86
CA PHE A 32 4.49 7.18 5.61
C PHE A 32 3.13 6.51 5.77
N GLY A 33 2.95 5.30 5.24
CA GLY A 33 1.71 4.52 5.40
C GLY A 33 1.41 4.16 6.85
N GLU A 34 2.42 3.79 7.64
CA GLU A 34 2.27 3.54 9.08
C GLU A 34 1.84 4.80 9.84
N GLN A 35 2.45 5.95 9.52
CA GLN A 35 2.08 7.23 10.13
C GLN A 35 0.64 7.63 9.79
N LEU A 36 0.22 7.39 8.55
CA LEU A 36 -1.15 7.64 8.11
C LEU A 36 -2.12 6.72 8.84
N ALA A 37 -1.85 5.41 8.91
CA ALA A 37 -2.70 4.45 9.60
C ALA A 37 -2.87 4.80 11.09
N LEU A 38 -1.78 5.14 11.79
CA LEU A 38 -1.80 5.51 13.20
C LEU A 38 -2.46 6.88 13.47
N ALA A 39 -2.53 7.75 12.47
CA ALA A 39 -3.28 9.00 12.58
C ALA A 39 -4.79 8.76 12.40
N LEU A 40 -5.19 7.73 11.66
CA LEU A 40 -6.58 7.41 11.37
C LEU A 40 -7.22 6.45 12.39
N ASP A 41 -6.40 5.64 13.07
CA ASP A 41 -6.85 4.65 14.04
C ASP A 41 -5.79 4.44 15.13
N ASN A 42 -6.24 4.23 16.37
CA ASN A 42 -5.37 3.89 17.49
C ASN A 42 -4.84 2.46 17.42
N ARG A 43 -5.52 1.58 16.68
CA ARG A 43 -5.16 0.16 16.56
C ARG A 43 -5.35 -0.41 15.15
N PRO A 44 -4.68 0.14 14.13
CA PRO A 44 -4.80 -0.34 12.76
C PRO A 44 -4.30 -1.78 12.57
N THR A 45 -4.84 -2.44 11.56
CA THR A 45 -4.40 -3.75 11.11
C THR A 45 -3.27 -3.61 10.10
N TYR A 46 -2.16 -4.32 10.32
CA TYR A 46 -1.09 -4.51 9.36
C TYR A 46 -1.30 -5.84 8.64
N LEU A 47 -1.60 -5.77 7.35
CA LEU A 47 -1.75 -6.93 6.48
C LEU A 47 -0.44 -7.17 5.72
N ALA A 48 0.35 -8.11 6.22
CA ALA A 48 1.63 -8.49 5.63
C ALA A 48 1.41 -9.50 4.51
N THR A 49 1.88 -9.17 3.30
CA THR A 49 1.73 -10.05 2.13
C THR A 49 2.97 -10.89 1.87
N ALA A 50 3.91 -10.94 2.81
CA ALA A 50 5.14 -11.71 2.67
C ALA A 50 4.89 -13.20 2.92
N GLU A 51 5.49 -14.06 2.11
CA GLU A 51 5.56 -15.48 2.44
C GLU A 51 6.66 -15.76 3.48
N SER A 52 6.48 -16.83 4.25
CA SER A 52 7.39 -17.24 5.34
C SER A 52 8.85 -17.52 4.92
N ARG A 53 9.11 -17.59 3.61
CA ARG A 53 10.43 -17.85 2.99
C ARG A 53 11.22 -16.57 2.67
N ASP A 54 10.61 -15.39 2.78
CA ASP A 54 11.31 -14.11 2.61
C ASP A 54 11.95 -13.68 3.94
N GLU A 55 13.16 -14.18 4.20
CA GLU A 55 13.89 -13.93 5.45
C GLU A 55 14.18 -12.43 5.68
N GLU A 56 14.48 -11.68 4.62
CA GLU A 56 14.71 -10.23 4.72
C GLU A 56 13.43 -9.49 5.12
N MET A 57 12.28 -9.87 4.55
CA MET A 57 11.02 -9.25 4.91
C MET A 57 10.53 -9.71 6.28
N ARG A 58 10.79 -10.97 6.70
CA ARG A 58 10.51 -11.44 8.06
C ARG A 58 11.31 -10.71 9.11
N ASP A 59 12.60 -10.49 8.89
CA ASP A 59 13.43 -9.72 9.81
C ASP A 59 12.94 -8.27 9.91
N ARG A 60 12.48 -7.70 8.79
CA ARG A 60 11.83 -6.38 8.79
C ARG A 60 10.50 -6.41 9.53
N ILE A 61 9.63 -7.39 9.32
CA ILE A 61 8.35 -7.52 10.02
C ILE A 61 8.58 -7.69 11.51
N ALA A 62 9.48 -8.58 11.93
CA ALA A 62 9.80 -8.83 13.33
C ALA A 62 10.39 -7.59 14.02
N LYS A 63 11.29 -6.87 13.33
CA LYS A 63 11.80 -5.58 13.81
C LYS A 63 10.68 -4.55 13.95
N HIS A 64 9.81 -4.43 12.94
CA HIS A 64 8.70 -3.49 13.02
C HIS A 64 7.66 -3.92 14.06
N GLN A 65 7.37 -5.21 14.28
CA GLN A 65 6.48 -5.67 15.35
C GLN A 65 7.00 -5.25 16.72
N ASN A 66 8.31 -5.37 16.95
CA ASN A 66 8.94 -4.88 18.18
C ASN A 66 8.89 -3.35 18.31
N ASP A 67 9.06 -2.61 17.20
CA ASP A 67 9.01 -1.14 17.19
C ASP A 67 7.57 -0.58 17.27
N ARG A 68 6.57 -1.31 16.77
CA ARG A 68 5.14 -0.96 16.69
C ARG A 68 4.40 -1.11 18.03
N GLY A 69 4.88 -1.97 18.91
CA GLY A 69 4.25 -2.24 20.22
C GLY A 69 2.82 -2.81 20.09
N THR A 70 1.98 -2.57 21.10
CA THR A 70 0.59 -3.10 21.15
C THR A 70 -0.41 -2.34 20.28
N HIS A 71 0.04 -1.32 19.56
CA HIS A 71 -0.80 -0.44 18.74
C HIS A 71 -1.19 -1.02 17.39
N TRP A 72 -0.74 -2.24 17.06
CA TRP A 72 -1.05 -2.86 15.78
C TRP A 72 -1.62 -4.26 15.97
N ILE A 73 -2.55 -4.62 15.09
CA ILE A 73 -2.94 -6.02 14.86
C ILE A 73 -2.19 -6.47 13.62
N THR A 74 -1.40 -7.55 13.68
CA THR A 74 -0.71 -8.06 12.48
C THR A 74 -1.40 -9.32 11.98
N ILE A 75 -1.64 -9.37 10.67
CA ILE A 75 -2.19 -10.51 9.97
C ILE A 75 -1.26 -10.81 8.79
N GLU A 76 -0.82 -12.06 8.67
CA GLU A 76 -0.02 -12.54 7.56
C GLU A 76 -0.97 -13.24 6.58
N GLU A 77 -1.12 -12.68 5.38
CA GLU A 77 -1.95 -13.24 4.32
C GLU A 77 -1.30 -12.93 2.96
N PRO A 78 -0.60 -13.91 2.36
CA PRO A 78 0.16 -13.69 1.13
C PRO A 78 -0.68 -13.68 -0.14
N LEU A 79 -1.93 -14.17 -0.12
CA LEU A 79 -2.75 -14.39 -1.32
C LEU A 79 -4.15 -13.78 -1.20
N ALA A 80 -4.92 -14.17 -0.18
CA ALA A 80 -6.34 -13.84 -0.03
C ALA A 80 -6.60 -12.46 0.62
N ILE A 81 -5.83 -11.44 0.20
CA ILE A 81 -5.87 -10.12 0.85
C ILE A 81 -7.22 -9.41 0.73
N ALA A 82 -7.96 -9.65 -0.36
CA ALA A 82 -9.30 -9.08 -0.56
C ALA A 82 -10.30 -9.59 0.48
N GLU A 83 -10.24 -10.88 0.83
CA GLU A 83 -11.09 -11.44 1.88
C GLU A 83 -10.69 -10.90 3.25
N GLN A 84 -9.39 -10.83 3.53
CA GLN A 84 -8.88 -10.37 4.82
C GLN A 84 -9.12 -8.87 5.09
N LEU A 85 -9.29 -8.09 4.02
CA LEU A 85 -9.65 -6.68 4.05
C LEU A 85 -11.08 -6.43 4.56
N LYS A 86 -11.99 -7.40 4.40
CA LYS A 86 -13.39 -7.25 4.81
C LYS A 86 -13.50 -7.08 6.33
N GLY A 87 -14.25 -6.07 6.76
CA GLY A 87 -14.52 -5.82 8.19
C GLY A 87 -13.40 -5.13 8.97
N GLN A 88 -12.29 -4.74 8.33
CA GLN A 88 -11.26 -3.91 8.98
C GLN A 88 -11.73 -2.46 9.09
N GLU A 89 -11.40 -1.77 10.19
CA GLU A 89 -11.68 -0.33 10.34
C GLU A 89 -10.57 0.52 9.71
N THR A 90 -9.31 0.20 9.99
CA THR A 90 -8.14 0.75 9.31
C THR A 90 -7.13 -0.35 9.05
N VAL A 91 -6.64 -0.44 7.81
CA VAL A 91 -5.72 -1.49 7.38
C VAL A 91 -4.62 -0.93 6.47
N LEU A 92 -3.39 -1.35 6.74
CA LEU A 92 -2.21 -1.10 5.94
C LEU A 92 -1.75 -2.41 5.29
N ILE A 93 -1.76 -2.46 3.96
CA ILE A 93 -1.28 -3.58 3.16
C ILE A 93 0.16 -3.30 2.70
N ASP A 94 1.13 -4.10 3.12
CA ASP A 94 2.55 -3.98 2.72
C ASP A 94 3.05 -5.37 2.21
N CYS A 95 3.23 -5.58 0.91
CA CYS A 95 2.94 -4.65 -0.20
C CYS A 95 2.35 -5.35 -1.43
N LEU A 96 1.64 -4.58 -2.25
CA LEU A 96 0.99 -5.08 -3.47
C LEU A 96 1.96 -5.70 -4.46
N THR A 97 3.22 -5.23 -4.53
CA THR A 97 4.21 -5.84 -5.43
C THR A 97 4.71 -7.19 -4.95
N LEU A 98 4.70 -7.45 -3.65
CA LEU A 98 5.01 -8.78 -3.13
C LEU A 98 3.81 -9.71 -3.28
N TRP A 99 2.60 -9.21 -2.99
CA TRP A 99 1.37 -9.92 -3.30
C TRP A 99 1.31 -10.35 -4.77
N LEU A 100 1.60 -9.43 -5.71
CA LEU A 100 1.70 -9.74 -7.13
C LEU A 100 2.72 -10.85 -7.43
N ASN A 101 3.90 -10.81 -6.80
CA ASN A 101 4.89 -11.87 -6.95
C ASN A 101 4.32 -13.22 -6.51
N ASN A 102 3.64 -13.27 -5.36
CA ASN A 102 3.01 -14.48 -4.87
C ASN A 102 1.94 -14.98 -5.85
N LEU A 103 1.07 -14.10 -6.37
CA LEU A 103 0.08 -14.49 -7.38
C LEU A 103 0.74 -15.13 -8.61
N MET A 104 1.84 -14.56 -9.10
CA MET A 104 2.60 -15.08 -10.23
C MET A 104 3.23 -16.45 -9.93
N GLU A 105 3.83 -16.62 -8.75
CA GLU A 105 4.44 -17.89 -8.33
C GLU A 105 3.40 -19.02 -8.19
N HIS A 106 2.25 -18.69 -7.63
CA HIS A 106 1.12 -19.63 -7.49
C HIS A 106 0.27 -19.76 -8.77
N GLN A 107 0.65 -19.07 -9.85
CA GLN A 107 -0.04 -19.10 -11.15
C GLN A 107 -1.54 -18.76 -11.04
N LEU A 108 -1.87 -17.83 -10.16
CA LEU A 108 -3.23 -17.28 -10.02
C LEU A 108 -3.48 -16.23 -11.11
N ASP A 109 -4.75 -16.04 -11.44
CA ASP A 109 -5.17 -15.01 -12.39
C ASP A 109 -5.07 -13.63 -11.74
N ILE A 110 -4.07 -12.85 -12.17
CA ILE A 110 -3.76 -11.54 -11.60
C ILE A 110 -4.91 -10.55 -11.84
N ASP A 111 -5.59 -10.64 -12.98
CA ASP A 111 -6.65 -9.70 -13.33
C ASP A 111 -7.88 -9.98 -12.45
N ASP A 112 -8.28 -11.25 -12.31
CA ASP A 112 -9.37 -11.67 -11.42
C ASP A 112 -9.10 -11.31 -9.94
N GLU A 113 -7.90 -11.57 -9.44
CA GLU A 113 -7.54 -11.20 -8.06
C GLU A 113 -7.48 -9.68 -7.85
N THR A 114 -7.03 -8.92 -8.85
CA THR A 114 -7.04 -7.45 -8.80
C THR A 114 -8.47 -6.91 -8.79
N GLU A 115 -9.36 -7.46 -9.62
CA GLU A 115 -10.78 -7.09 -9.65
C GLU A 115 -11.47 -7.35 -8.32
N LYS A 116 -11.25 -8.53 -7.71
CA LYS A 116 -11.76 -8.84 -6.36
C LYS A 116 -11.30 -7.83 -5.32
N LEU A 117 -10.02 -7.48 -5.33
CA LEU A 117 -9.48 -6.48 -4.40
C LEU A 117 -10.14 -5.10 -4.61
N VAL A 118 -10.26 -4.66 -5.87
CA VAL A 118 -10.92 -3.40 -6.21
C VAL A 118 -12.39 -3.39 -5.78
N GLU A 119 -13.12 -4.48 -5.99
CA GLU A 119 -14.52 -4.60 -5.55
C GLU A 119 -14.63 -4.45 -4.03
N VAL A 120 -13.77 -5.12 -3.26
CA VAL A 120 -13.78 -4.99 -1.79
C VAL A 120 -13.43 -3.57 -1.37
N LEU A 121 -12.43 -2.95 -2.01
CA LEU A 121 -12.04 -1.56 -1.72
C LEU A 121 -13.21 -0.59 -1.93
N GLN A 122 -13.94 -0.70 -3.05
CA GLN A 122 -15.08 0.18 -3.35
C GLN A 122 -16.22 0.10 -2.32
N HIS A 123 -16.36 -1.04 -1.63
CA HIS A 123 -17.38 -1.25 -0.60
C HIS A 123 -16.83 -1.10 0.82
N HIS A 124 -15.53 -0.87 0.97
CA HIS A 124 -14.87 -0.72 2.25
C HIS A 124 -15.26 0.62 2.89
N ARG A 125 -15.78 0.58 4.12
CA ARG A 125 -16.23 1.77 4.85
C ARG A 125 -15.15 2.38 5.77
N GLY A 126 -14.06 1.65 5.96
CA GLY A 126 -12.91 2.06 6.77
C GLY A 126 -11.83 2.74 5.94
N ASN A 127 -10.62 2.75 6.47
CA ASN A 127 -9.44 3.27 5.79
C ASN A 127 -8.58 2.10 5.27
N ALA A 128 -8.30 2.09 3.98
CA ALA A 128 -7.43 1.09 3.36
C ALA A 128 -6.20 1.77 2.75
N ILE A 129 -5.02 1.42 3.24
CA ILE A 129 -3.75 2.02 2.81
C ILE A 129 -2.91 0.93 2.15
N MET A 130 -2.61 1.09 0.87
CA MET A 130 -1.84 0.12 0.10
C MET A 130 -0.45 0.65 -0.20
N ILE A 131 0.58 -0.10 0.17
CA ILE A 131 1.96 0.14 -0.22
C ILE A 131 2.25 -0.62 -1.50
N SER A 132 2.88 0.04 -2.48
CA SER A 132 3.36 -0.62 -3.68
C SER A 132 4.68 -0.02 -4.17
N ASN A 133 5.51 -0.82 -4.84
CA ASN A 133 6.73 -0.33 -5.46
C ASN A 133 6.43 0.24 -6.87
N GLU A 134 7.05 1.37 -7.17
CA GLU A 134 7.20 1.82 -8.56
C GLU A 134 8.48 1.19 -9.15
N VAL A 135 8.31 0.35 -10.17
CA VAL A 135 9.39 -0.46 -10.78
C VAL A 135 9.59 -0.15 -12.27
N GLY A 136 8.77 0.73 -12.84
CA GLY A 136 8.70 1.04 -14.26
C GLY A 136 9.56 2.20 -14.75
N LEU A 137 10.24 2.92 -13.85
CA LEU A 137 11.06 4.10 -14.17
C LEU A 137 12.50 3.77 -14.65
N GLY A 138 12.83 2.49 -14.78
CA GLY A 138 14.14 2.00 -15.23
C GLY A 138 14.16 1.50 -16.67
N ILE A 139 15.28 0.86 -17.03
CA ILE A 139 15.46 0.19 -18.32
C ILE A 139 14.57 -1.07 -18.38
N VAL A 140 14.15 -1.46 -19.59
CA VAL A 140 13.46 -2.72 -19.82
C VAL A 140 14.38 -3.90 -19.46
N PRO A 141 13.98 -4.81 -18.54
CA PRO A 141 14.80 -5.97 -18.21
C PRO A 141 14.99 -6.93 -19.40
N ASP A 142 16.13 -7.62 -19.46
CA ASP A 142 16.38 -8.67 -20.45
C ASP A 142 15.64 -9.98 -20.12
N ASN A 143 15.33 -10.21 -18.84
CA ASN A 143 14.59 -11.37 -18.38
C ASN A 143 13.08 -11.20 -18.66
N ALA A 144 12.48 -12.16 -19.37
CA ALA A 144 11.04 -12.18 -19.69
C ALA A 144 10.14 -12.13 -18.44
N LEU A 145 10.50 -12.86 -17.38
CA LEU A 145 9.75 -12.85 -16.12
C LEU A 145 9.79 -11.46 -15.48
N ALA A 146 10.96 -10.83 -15.44
CA ALA A 146 11.12 -9.49 -14.88
C ALA A 146 10.38 -8.42 -15.70
N ARG A 147 10.33 -8.54 -17.04
CA ARG A 147 9.48 -7.69 -17.89
C ARG A 147 8.00 -7.87 -17.57
N SER A 148 7.54 -9.12 -17.49
CA SER A 148 6.15 -9.44 -17.15
C SER A 148 5.77 -8.86 -15.78
N PHE A 149 6.61 -9.06 -14.76
CA PHE A 149 6.39 -8.53 -13.43
C PHE A 149 6.28 -6.99 -13.45
N ARG A 150 7.21 -6.31 -14.13
CA ARG A 150 7.19 -4.84 -14.27
C ARG A 150 5.88 -4.36 -14.90
N ASP A 151 5.45 -4.99 -16.00
CA ASP A 151 4.24 -4.60 -16.71
C ASP A 151 2.99 -4.83 -15.86
N GLN A 152 2.91 -5.99 -15.17
CA GLN A 152 1.79 -6.29 -14.28
C GLN A 152 1.75 -5.39 -13.04
N ALA A 153 2.90 -5.07 -12.44
CA ALA A 153 2.97 -4.11 -11.34
C ALA A 153 2.44 -2.73 -11.76
N GLY A 154 2.78 -2.29 -12.98
CA GLY A 154 2.26 -1.05 -13.55
C GLY A 154 0.74 -1.07 -13.76
N ARG A 155 0.17 -2.18 -14.24
CA ARG A 155 -1.29 -2.35 -14.40
C ARG A 155 -2.02 -2.40 -13.05
N LEU A 156 -1.49 -3.18 -12.10
CA LEU A 156 -2.01 -3.25 -10.74
C LEU A 156 -2.05 -1.86 -10.09
N ASN A 157 -0.95 -1.11 -10.15
CA ASN A 157 -0.90 0.24 -9.60
C ASN A 157 -1.95 1.16 -10.24
N GLN A 158 -2.20 1.05 -11.54
CA GLN A 158 -3.22 1.84 -12.23
C GLN A 158 -4.64 1.49 -11.76
N HIS A 159 -4.99 0.20 -11.66
CA HIS A 159 -6.31 -0.22 -11.18
C HIS A 159 -6.57 0.25 -9.75
N ILE A 160 -5.58 0.10 -8.86
CA ILE A 160 -5.71 0.53 -7.48
C ILE A 160 -5.76 2.06 -7.36
N ALA A 161 -4.98 2.79 -8.16
CA ALA A 161 -5.01 4.26 -8.20
C ALA A 161 -6.37 4.81 -8.67
N GLN A 162 -7.06 4.09 -9.57
CA GLN A 162 -8.39 4.46 -10.01
C GLN A 162 -9.41 4.32 -8.88
N ALA A 163 -9.34 3.23 -8.11
CA ALA A 163 -10.21 2.99 -6.96
C ALA A 163 -9.89 3.85 -5.73
N ALA A 164 -8.65 4.33 -5.58
CA ALA A 164 -8.22 5.07 -4.40
C ALA A 164 -8.73 6.52 -4.35
N ASP A 165 -9.06 7.03 -3.17
CA ASP A 165 -9.37 8.44 -2.95
C ASP A 165 -8.11 9.30 -3.03
N HIS A 166 -7.00 8.76 -2.50
CA HIS A 166 -5.72 9.43 -2.40
C HIS A 166 -4.60 8.59 -3.02
N VAL A 167 -3.72 9.24 -3.78
CA VAL A 167 -2.55 8.58 -4.37
C VAL A 167 -1.32 9.43 -4.09
N PHE A 168 -0.29 8.80 -3.53
CA PHE A 168 0.97 9.43 -3.16
C PHE A 168 2.13 8.78 -3.92
N TYR A 169 3.04 9.61 -4.43
CA TYR A 169 4.36 9.17 -4.87
C TYR A 169 5.41 9.58 -3.85
N MET A 170 6.16 8.62 -3.34
CA MET A 170 7.19 8.84 -2.33
C MET A 170 8.56 9.01 -2.98
N ALA A 171 9.18 10.16 -2.72
CA ALA A 171 10.52 10.50 -3.18
C ALA A 171 11.35 11.03 -2.01
N ALA A 172 12.49 10.40 -1.71
CA ALA A 172 13.40 10.81 -0.64
C ALA A 172 12.73 11.03 0.74
N GLY A 173 11.70 10.24 1.06
CA GLY A 173 10.92 10.37 2.30
C GLY A 173 9.81 11.42 2.27
N LEU A 174 9.61 12.09 1.14
CA LEU A 174 8.60 13.14 0.97
C LEU A 174 7.42 12.64 0.12
N PRO A 175 6.17 12.85 0.58
CA PRO A 175 5.00 12.51 -0.21
C PRO A 175 4.69 13.60 -1.24
N MET A 176 4.54 13.18 -2.50
CA MET A 176 3.95 13.97 -3.58
C MET A 176 2.51 13.51 -3.79
N VAL A 177 1.54 14.41 -3.62
CA VAL A 177 0.12 14.07 -3.81
C VAL A 177 -0.21 14.08 -5.31
N LEU A 178 -0.57 12.90 -5.84
CA LEU A 178 -0.97 12.71 -7.24
C LEU A 178 -2.50 12.74 -7.41
N LYS A 179 -3.23 12.26 -6.39
CA LYS A 179 -4.70 12.23 -6.35
C LYS A 179 -5.17 12.56 -4.95
N ARG A 180 -6.27 13.30 -4.84
CA ARG A 180 -6.93 13.65 -3.58
C ARG A 180 -8.43 13.68 -3.75
N ASP A 181 -9.17 13.15 -2.78
CA ASP A 181 -10.64 13.17 -2.74
C ASP A 181 -11.25 12.62 -4.05
N GLY A 182 -10.63 11.55 -4.58
CA GLY A 182 -11.04 10.92 -5.83
C GLY A 182 -10.59 11.63 -7.12
N ARG A 183 -9.87 12.76 -7.02
CA ARG A 183 -9.51 13.61 -8.16
C ARG A 183 -8.01 13.75 -8.37
N PRO A 184 -7.51 13.66 -9.62
CA PRO A 184 -6.10 13.96 -9.90
C PRO A 184 -5.76 15.42 -9.60
N THR A 185 -4.55 15.68 -9.10
CA THR A 185 -4.13 17.03 -8.70
C THR A 185 -3.93 18.01 -9.87
N TRP A 186 -3.83 17.50 -11.10
CA TRP A 186 -3.71 18.31 -12.32
C TRP A 186 -5.06 18.73 -12.93
N GLY A 187 -6.19 18.42 -12.28
CA GLY A 187 -7.54 18.76 -12.76
C GLY A 187 -8.19 19.98 -12.09
N GLU A 188 -7.56 20.57 -11.07
CA GLU A 188 -8.03 21.84 -10.48
C GLU A 188 -7.48 23.02 -11.30
N GLY A 189 -8.14 23.34 -12.42
CA GLY A 189 -7.83 24.56 -13.20
C GLY A 189 -7.53 24.38 -14.69
N LEU A 190 -8.09 23.37 -15.35
CA LEU A 190 -8.23 23.33 -16.82
C LEU A 190 -9.68 23.62 -17.23
#